data_AF-C5C1K0-F1
#
_entry.id   AF-C5C1K0-F1
#
_cell.length_a   1.000
_cell.length_b   1.000
_cell.length_c   1.000
_cell.angle_alpha   90.00
_cell.angle_beta   90.00
_cell.angle_gamma   90.00
#
_symmetry.space_group_name_H-M   'P 1'
#
loop_
_entity.id
_entity.type
_entity.pdbx_description
1 polymer ?
#
loop_
_entity_poly.entity_id
_entity_poly.type
_entity_poly.pdbx_seq_one_letter_code
_entity_poly.pdbx_strand_id
1 'polypeptide(L)'
;METRVGKHVFVYGTQRYFRGNAPAVTLGSWGEKKDPIGAKAYLAAEGRIAPSLLRGHVRRINRARIDWSRQTEADYEAQGEVKYFEYGATAAMTADYGKAKSAQLELLHFVVEASPLKRILNTEADHARKELDKEGNDGRVVDGVWVVVSGQIAESFSAAGTSAGSVVAEIVDGLGLTVTSTKGGGRDEDALVTLEPKTVFAYSMQKVRKWKNGLVEDFEDDFKGMG
;
A
#
# COMPACT_ATOMS: atom_id res chain seq x y z
N MET A 1 -18.80 4.60 5.10
CA MET A 1 -18.25 3.26 4.82
C MET A 1 -17.61 2.77 6.11
N GLU A 2 -17.80 1.50 6.50
CA GLU A 2 -17.24 0.99 7.75
C GLU A 2 -15.71 0.92 7.66
N THR A 3 -15.03 1.34 8.73
CA THR A 3 -13.58 1.24 8.89
C THR A 3 -13.27 0.60 10.23
N ARG A 4 -12.41 -0.43 10.22
CA ARG A 4 -11.97 -1.11 11.44
C ARG A 4 -10.50 -1.47 11.33
N VAL A 5 -9.70 -1.03 12.29
CA VAL A 5 -8.30 -1.43 12.40
C VAL A 5 -8.20 -2.49 13.49
N GLY A 6 -7.90 -3.72 13.10
CA GLY A 6 -7.52 -4.79 14.02
C GLY A 6 -6.02 -5.07 13.96
N LYS A 7 -5.52 -5.87 14.90
CA LYS A 7 -4.10 -6.24 14.99
C LYS A 7 -3.45 -6.71 13.68
N HIS A 8 -4.14 -7.58 12.93
CA HIS A 8 -3.60 -8.23 11.73
C HIS A 8 -4.34 -7.87 10.43
N VAL A 9 -5.50 -7.21 10.54
CA VAL A 9 -6.37 -6.89 9.41
C VAL A 9 -6.87 -5.46 9.51
N PHE A 10 -6.86 -4.75 8.40
CA PHE A 10 -7.60 -3.51 8.22
C PHE A 10 -8.83 -3.78 7.36
N VAL A 11 -9.99 -3.29 7.78
CA VAL A 11 -11.26 -3.44 7.04
C VAL A 11 -11.71 -2.06 6.55
N TYR A 12 -12.02 -1.98 5.26
CA TYR A 12 -12.63 -0.80 4.62
C TYR A 12 -13.80 -1.25 3.75
N GLY A 13 -15.02 -0.93 4.19
CA GLY A 13 -16.23 -1.47 3.59
C GLY A 13 -16.26 -2.99 3.67
N THR A 14 -16.40 -3.66 2.52
CA THR A 14 -16.38 -5.12 2.42
C THR A 14 -14.98 -5.69 2.18
N GLN A 15 -13.97 -4.83 1.96
CA GLN A 15 -12.61 -5.25 1.65
C GLN A 15 -11.77 -5.39 2.93
N ARG A 16 -10.85 -6.35 2.90
CA ARG A 16 -9.89 -6.62 3.97
C ARG A 16 -8.47 -6.46 3.41
N TYR A 17 -7.57 -5.95 4.24
CA TYR A 17 -6.17 -5.69 3.92
C TYR A 17 -5.28 -6.26 5.02
N PHE A 18 -4.12 -6.79 4.63
CA PHE A 18 -3.13 -7.33 5.56
C PHE A 18 -2.48 -6.21 6.36
N ARG A 19 -2.25 -6.46 7.64
CA ARG A 19 -1.37 -5.61 8.48
C ARG A 19 -0.14 -6.35 8.97
N GLY A 20 -0.19 -7.69 9.01
CA GLY A 20 0.97 -8.49 9.40
C GLY A 20 2.20 -8.12 8.57
N ASN A 21 3.28 -7.75 9.24
CA ASN A 21 4.54 -7.35 8.60
C ASN A 21 4.44 -6.13 7.66
N ALA A 22 3.39 -5.30 7.79
CA ALA A 22 3.22 -4.11 6.94
C ALA A 22 4.45 -3.17 6.92
N PRO A 23 5.18 -2.93 8.03
CA PRO A 23 6.38 -2.10 8.00
C PRO A 23 7.53 -2.63 7.13
N ALA A 24 7.53 -3.92 6.78
CA ALA A 24 8.59 -4.52 5.96
C ALA A 24 8.25 -4.52 4.45
N VAL A 25 7.04 -4.09 4.06
CA VAL A 25 6.60 -4.07 2.66
C VAL A 25 6.43 -2.66 2.14
N THR A 26 6.43 -2.52 0.82
CA THR A 26 5.99 -1.33 0.09
C THR A 26 5.26 -1.75 -1.18
N LEU A 27 4.74 -0.78 -1.92
CA LEU A 27 4.09 -1.03 -3.20
C LEU A 27 5.05 -1.75 -4.17
N GLY A 28 4.59 -2.85 -4.77
CA GLY A 28 5.41 -3.70 -5.64
C GLY A 28 6.36 -4.65 -4.91
N SER A 29 6.36 -4.71 -3.57
CA SER A 29 7.04 -5.78 -2.83
C SER A 29 6.55 -7.15 -3.28
N TRP A 30 7.44 -8.13 -3.38
CA TRP A 30 7.11 -9.51 -3.74
C TRP A 30 7.84 -10.51 -2.85
N GLY A 31 7.31 -11.73 -2.78
CA GLY A 31 7.90 -12.85 -2.03
C GLY A 31 6.88 -13.91 -1.68
N GLU A 32 7.28 -14.82 -0.80
CA GLU A 32 6.41 -15.86 -0.27
C GLU A 32 5.47 -15.27 0.80
N LYS A 33 4.15 -15.46 0.65
CA LYS A 33 3.24 -15.23 1.78
C LYS A 33 3.29 -16.42 2.74
N LYS A 34 3.63 -16.09 3.98
CA LYS A 34 3.59 -17.00 5.12
C LYS A 34 2.17 -17.04 5.65
N ASP A 35 1.61 -18.23 5.77
CA ASP A 35 0.26 -18.49 6.28
C ASP A 35 0.33 -19.34 7.57
N PRO A 36 0.93 -18.82 8.66
CA PRO A 36 0.91 -19.52 9.94
C PRO A 36 -0.53 -19.64 10.42
N ILE A 37 -0.88 -20.77 11.05
CA ILE A 37 -2.24 -21.09 11.48
C ILE A 37 -2.90 -19.88 12.18
N GLY A 38 -4.02 -19.40 11.62
CA GLY A 38 -4.82 -18.28 12.12
C GLY A 38 -4.67 -16.99 11.33
N ALA A 39 -5.13 -15.87 11.90
CA ALA A 39 -5.16 -14.56 11.25
C ALA A 39 -3.80 -13.84 11.29
N LYS A 40 -2.73 -14.56 10.98
CA LYS A 40 -1.35 -14.07 11.08
C LYS A 40 -0.62 -14.15 9.75
N ALA A 41 -1.35 -14.28 8.64
CA ALA A 41 -0.73 -14.31 7.32
C ALA A 41 -0.03 -12.97 7.01
N TYR A 42 1.15 -13.06 6.40
CA TYR A 42 1.93 -11.90 6.01
C TYR A 42 2.82 -12.22 4.81
N LEU A 43 3.24 -11.19 4.08
CA LEU A 43 4.27 -11.31 3.06
C LEU A 43 5.66 -11.31 3.70
N ALA A 44 6.43 -12.38 3.48
CA ALA A 44 7.88 -12.34 3.67
C ALA A 44 8.48 -11.73 2.40
N ALA A 45 8.61 -10.39 2.39
CA ALA A 45 9.13 -9.69 1.23
C ALA A 45 10.61 -10.03 1.01
N GLU A 46 10.92 -10.53 -0.18
CA GLU A 46 12.28 -10.90 -0.61
C GLU A 46 12.86 -9.86 -1.56
N GLY A 47 12.00 -9.14 -2.26
CA GLY A 47 12.37 -8.01 -3.07
C GLY A 47 11.19 -7.11 -3.38
N ARG A 48 11.39 -6.23 -4.35
CA ARG A 48 10.34 -5.36 -4.88
C ARG A 48 10.58 -5.05 -6.35
N ILE A 49 9.51 -4.73 -7.06
CA ILE A 49 9.59 -4.08 -8.36
C ILE A 49 10.29 -2.73 -8.17
N ALA A 50 11.22 -2.40 -9.08
CA ALA A 50 11.94 -1.13 -9.00
C ALA A 50 10.94 0.05 -9.05
N PRO A 51 11.05 1.06 -8.17
CA PRO A 51 10.11 2.19 -8.14
C PRO A 51 9.96 2.91 -9.49
N SER A 52 11.04 2.95 -10.29
CA SER A 52 11.02 3.50 -11.65
C SER A 52 10.01 2.85 -12.58
N LEU A 53 9.77 1.55 -12.43
CA LEU A 53 8.83 0.78 -13.25
C LEU A 53 7.38 0.97 -12.81
N LEU A 54 7.14 1.49 -11.61
CA LEU A 54 5.81 1.80 -11.08
C LEU A 54 5.36 3.23 -11.41
N ARG A 55 6.29 4.08 -11.91
CA ARG A 55 6.03 5.46 -12.28
C ARG A 55 4.91 5.56 -13.31
N GLY A 56 3.95 6.45 -13.07
CA GLY A 56 2.80 6.65 -13.97
C GLY A 56 1.76 5.51 -13.95
N HIS A 57 1.93 4.50 -13.09
CA HIS A 57 0.98 3.41 -12.91
C HIS A 57 0.31 3.42 -11.53
N VAL A 58 0.85 4.21 -10.59
CA VAL A 58 0.26 4.41 -9.28
C VAL A 58 -0.96 5.32 -9.34
N ARG A 59 -2.02 4.92 -8.65
CA ARG A 59 -3.25 5.70 -8.50
C ARG A 59 -3.69 5.70 -7.06
N ARG A 60 -4.40 6.76 -6.65
CA ARG A 60 -5.18 6.73 -5.42
C ARG A 60 -6.56 6.17 -5.70
N ILE A 61 -7.00 5.17 -4.94
CA ILE A 61 -8.38 4.68 -5.03
C ILE A 61 -9.25 5.30 -3.94
N ASN A 62 -8.82 5.21 -2.68
CA ASN A 62 -9.71 5.43 -1.54
C ASN A 62 -9.09 6.36 -0.50
N ARG A 63 -9.99 6.94 0.31
CA ARG A 63 -9.69 7.62 1.57
C ARG A 63 -10.52 6.97 2.65
N ALA A 64 -9.91 6.72 3.81
CA ALA A 64 -10.58 6.11 4.94
C ALA A 64 -10.36 6.95 6.20
N ARG A 65 -11.47 7.37 6.81
CA ARG A 65 -11.46 7.94 8.16
C ARG A 65 -11.42 6.81 9.17
N ILE A 66 -10.56 6.91 10.17
CA ILE A 66 -10.50 5.95 11.27
C ILE A 66 -11.58 6.32 12.29
N ASP A 67 -12.42 5.35 12.68
CA ASP A 67 -13.33 5.54 13.80
C ASP A 67 -12.56 5.41 15.13
N TRP A 68 -11.97 6.54 15.54
CA TRP A 68 -11.18 6.64 16.77
C TRP A 68 -11.95 6.36 18.05
N SER A 69 -13.29 6.33 18.01
CA SER A 69 -14.13 5.98 19.17
C SER A 69 -14.17 4.48 19.42
N ARG A 70 -13.94 3.67 18.37
CA ARG A 70 -13.94 2.21 18.42
C ARG A 70 -12.55 1.60 18.33
N GLN A 71 -11.53 2.44 18.14
CA GLN A 71 -10.15 2.01 17.97
C GLN A 71 -9.43 1.86 19.30
N THR A 72 -8.67 0.77 19.46
CA THR A 72 -7.74 0.59 20.59
C THR A 72 -6.30 0.89 20.18
N GLU A 73 -5.49 1.30 21.14
CA GLU A 73 -4.03 1.49 20.99
C GLU A 73 -3.35 0.17 20.58
N ALA A 74 -3.66 -0.93 21.27
CA ALA A 74 -3.09 -2.25 20.99
C ALA A 74 -3.36 -2.73 19.56
N ASP A 75 -4.52 -2.41 19.00
CA ASP A 75 -4.81 -2.70 17.60
C ASP A 75 -4.08 -1.73 16.67
N TYR A 76 -4.08 -0.42 16.97
CA TYR A 76 -3.48 0.59 16.08
C TYR A 76 -1.96 0.39 15.94
N GLU A 77 -1.26 0.16 17.04
CA GLU A 77 0.21 0.03 17.10
C GLU A 77 0.69 -1.43 17.06
N ALA A 78 -0.19 -2.35 16.69
CA ALA A 78 0.06 -3.78 16.62
C ALA A 78 1.35 -4.20 15.87
N GLN A 79 1.79 -3.38 14.92
CA GLN A 79 2.94 -3.63 14.05
C GLN A 79 4.15 -2.75 14.40
N GLY A 80 4.11 -2.06 15.54
CA GLY A 80 5.11 -1.08 15.96
C GLY A 80 4.69 0.36 15.67
N GLU A 81 5.68 1.26 15.70
CA GLU A 81 5.49 2.70 15.46
C GLU A 81 4.81 2.96 14.12
N VAL A 82 3.73 3.73 14.15
CA VAL A 82 3.01 4.13 12.95
C VAL A 82 3.60 5.42 12.40
N LYS A 83 4.00 5.38 11.12
CA LYS A 83 4.45 6.56 10.38
C LYS A 83 3.27 7.24 9.70
N TYR A 84 3.30 8.56 9.66
CA TYR A 84 2.32 9.38 8.95
C TYR A 84 2.96 10.55 8.22
N PHE A 85 2.24 11.10 7.24
CA PHE A 85 2.65 12.30 6.50
C PHE A 85 1.83 13.52 6.92
N GLU A 86 2.51 14.62 7.20
CA GLU A 86 1.92 15.92 7.53
C GLU A 86 2.05 16.88 6.34
N TYR A 87 1.06 17.75 6.14
CA TYR A 87 1.05 18.69 5.03
C TYR A 87 2.24 19.67 5.13
N GLY A 88 2.99 19.83 4.04
CA GLY A 88 4.21 20.63 3.98
C GLY A 88 5.46 19.97 4.60
N ALA A 89 5.34 18.76 5.16
CA ALA A 89 6.49 18.00 5.63
C ALA A 89 7.15 17.22 4.47
N THR A 90 8.47 17.16 4.47
CA THR A 90 9.25 16.45 3.44
C THR A 90 9.54 14.98 3.78
N ALA A 91 9.23 14.56 5.00
CA ALA A 91 9.48 13.20 5.49
C ALA A 91 8.36 12.71 6.40
N ALA A 92 8.24 11.38 6.52
CA ALA A 92 7.27 10.76 7.42
C ALA A 92 7.63 10.99 8.89
N MET A 93 6.62 11.27 9.71
CA MET A 93 6.73 11.46 11.16
C MET A 93 6.20 10.22 11.89
N THR A 94 6.62 9.99 13.13
CA THR A 94 5.98 8.97 13.99
C THR A 94 4.80 9.60 14.73
N ALA A 95 3.67 8.90 14.80
CA ALA A 95 2.58 9.20 15.71
C ALA A 95 2.26 7.97 16.56
N ASP A 96 2.26 8.16 17.88
CA ASP A 96 1.59 7.24 18.79
C ASP A 96 0.05 7.36 18.63
N TYR A 97 -0.69 6.44 19.26
CA TYR A 97 -2.13 6.38 19.22
C TYR A 97 -2.79 7.68 19.71
N GLY A 98 -2.22 8.31 20.75
CA GLY A 98 -2.75 9.56 21.31
C GLY A 98 -2.64 10.73 20.33
N LYS A 99 -1.48 10.86 19.67
CA LYS A 99 -1.25 11.84 18.62
C LYS A 99 -2.11 11.55 17.39
N ALA A 100 -2.18 10.29 16.97
CA ALA A 100 -2.95 9.91 15.80
C ALA A 100 -4.46 10.18 15.97
N LYS A 101 -4.98 9.87 17.16
CA LYS A 101 -6.37 10.15 17.56
C LYS A 101 -6.65 11.64 17.69
N SER A 102 -5.80 12.41 18.36
CA SER A 102 -6.01 13.85 18.53
C SER A 102 -5.92 14.62 17.22
N ALA A 103 -4.99 14.23 16.33
CA ALA A 103 -4.85 14.81 15.00
C ALA A 103 -5.87 14.28 13.98
N GLN A 104 -6.75 13.35 14.37
CA GLN A 104 -7.73 12.71 13.49
C GLN A 104 -7.11 12.19 12.19
N LEU A 105 -5.97 11.49 12.31
CA LEU A 105 -5.26 10.98 11.14
C LEU A 105 -6.15 10.05 10.29
N GLU A 106 -5.88 10.06 9.00
CA GLU A 106 -6.65 9.34 8.00
C GLU A 106 -5.75 8.42 7.18
N LEU A 107 -6.36 7.57 6.36
CA LEU A 107 -5.65 6.62 5.51
C LEU A 107 -5.93 6.91 4.03
N LEU A 108 -4.88 6.84 3.21
CA LEU A 108 -4.97 6.87 1.75
C LEU A 108 -4.58 5.52 1.17
N HIS A 109 -5.32 5.05 0.17
CA HIS A 109 -5.05 3.81 -0.55
C HIS A 109 -4.43 4.10 -1.92
N PHE A 110 -3.18 3.67 -2.10
CA PHE A 110 -2.45 3.75 -3.36
C PHE A 110 -2.31 2.36 -3.98
N VAL A 111 -2.54 2.23 -5.28
CA VAL A 111 -2.46 0.95 -5.99
C VAL A 111 -1.71 1.03 -7.31
N VAL A 112 -1.30 -0.14 -7.80
CA VAL A 112 -1.09 -0.42 -9.22
C VAL A 112 -2.12 -1.45 -9.67
N GLU A 113 -2.96 -1.10 -10.63
CA GLU A 113 -3.98 -1.99 -11.16
C GLU A 113 -3.37 -3.26 -11.80
N ALA A 114 -4.11 -4.38 -11.76
CA ALA A 114 -3.66 -5.69 -12.25
C ALA A 114 -3.14 -5.66 -13.72
N SER A 115 -3.78 -4.88 -14.59
CA SER A 115 -3.39 -4.79 -16.01
C SER A 115 -2.01 -4.12 -16.20
N PRO A 116 -1.75 -2.92 -15.65
CA PRO A 116 -0.40 -2.36 -15.57
C PRO A 116 0.62 -3.26 -14.88
N LEU A 117 0.28 -3.86 -13.74
CA LEU A 117 1.18 -4.73 -12.99
C LEU A 117 1.61 -5.95 -13.81
N LYS A 118 0.66 -6.59 -14.49
CA LYS A 118 0.92 -7.71 -15.42
C LYS A 118 1.86 -7.31 -16.53
N ARG A 119 1.65 -6.14 -17.14
CA ARG A 119 2.54 -5.62 -18.19
C ARG A 119 3.96 -5.48 -17.64
N ILE A 120 4.14 -4.75 -16.53
CA ILE A 120 5.45 -4.52 -15.91
C ILE A 120 6.19 -5.83 -15.65
N LEU A 121 5.53 -6.82 -15.02
CA LEU A 121 6.14 -8.12 -14.74
C LEU A 121 6.54 -8.89 -16.00
N ASN A 122 5.75 -8.79 -17.06
CA ASN A 122 6.01 -9.50 -18.31
C ASN A 122 7.04 -8.81 -19.21
N THR A 123 7.26 -7.50 -19.09
CA THR A 123 8.12 -6.72 -20.00
C THR A 123 9.39 -6.18 -19.36
N GLU A 124 9.35 -5.80 -18.08
CA GLU A 124 10.39 -4.95 -17.46
C GLU A 124 10.92 -5.52 -16.14
N ALA A 125 10.06 -6.16 -15.33
CA ALA A 125 10.41 -6.71 -14.02
C ALA A 125 10.61 -8.25 -14.08
N ASP A 126 11.50 -8.70 -14.96
CA ASP A 126 11.69 -10.12 -15.26
C ASP A 126 12.16 -10.94 -14.05
N HIS A 127 13.03 -10.37 -13.20
CA HIS A 127 13.50 -11.02 -11.98
C HIS A 127 12.35 -11.27 -11.01
N ALA A 128 11.55 -10.24 -10.70
CA ALA A 128 10.37 -10.37 -9.84
C ALA A 128 9.39 -11.43 -10.37
N ARG A 129 9.12 -11.43 -11.68
CA ARG A 129 8.28 -12.45 -12.33
C ARG A 129 8.83 -13.86 -12.15
N LYS A 130 10.14 -14.06 -12.35
CA LYS A 130 10.80 -15.37 -12.22
C LYS A 130 10.77 -15.87 -10.77
N GLU A 131 10.99 -15.00 -9.79
CA GLU A 131 10.89 -15.41 -8.38
C GLU A 131 9.43 -15.77 -8.03
N LEU A 132 8.44 -14.98 -8.46
CA LEU A 132 7.02 -15.33 -8.28
C LEU A 132 6.64 -16.68 -8.90
N ASP A 133 7.20 -17.04 -10.06
CA ASP A 133 6.98 -18.35 -10.70
C ASP A 133 7.62 -19.49 -9.90
N LYS A 134 8.83 -19.27 -9.35
CA LYS A 134 9.51 -20.26 -8.48
C LYS A 134 8.77 -20.50 -7.16
N GLU A 135 8.25 -19.44 -6.54
CA GLU A 135 7.40 -19.52 -5.34
C GLU A 135 6.06 -20.24 -5.61
N GLY A 136 5.68 -20.37 -6.89
CA GLY A 136 4.53 -21.13 -7.34
C GLY A 136 3.22 -20.64 -6.71
N ASN A 137 2.56 -21.51 -5.94
CA ASN A 137 1.29 -21.17 -5.30
C ASN A 137 1.42 -20.14 -4.19
N ASP A 138 2.64 -19.89 -3.72
CA ASP A 138 2.92 -19.03 -2.59
C ASP A 138 3.54 -17.66 -2.94
N GLY A 139 3.81 -17.41 -4.23
CA GLY A 139 4.30 -16.13 -4.72
C GLY A 139 3.21 -15.05 -4.75
N ARG A 140 3.42 -13.95 -4.01
CA ARG A 140 2.50 -12.80 -3.96
C ARG A 140 3.25 -11.51 -4.26
N VAL A 141 2.55 -10.55 -4.85
CA VAL A 141 3.03 -9.18 -5.09
C VAL A 141 2.06 -8.17 -4.47
N VAL A 142 2.60 -7.15 -3.79
CA VAL A 142 1.83 -6.05 -3.21
C VAL A 142 1.38 -5.12 -4.33
N ASP A 143 0.08 -5.10 -4.60
CA ASP A 143 -0.55 -4.25 -5.61
C ASP A 143 -1.15 -2.98 -5.00
N GLY A 144 -1.34 -2.93 -3.68
CA GLY A 144 -1.94 -1.81 -2.98
C GLY A 144 -1.42 -1.60 -1.57
N VAL A 145 -1.29 -0.35 -1.16
CA VAL A 145 -0.83 0.07 0.17
C VAL A 145 -1.72 1.16 0.74
N TRP A 146 -2.01 1.04 2.03
CA TRP A 146 -2.61 2.08 2.85
C TRP A 146 -1.52 2.76 3.66
N VAL A 147 -1.54 4.09 3.67
CA VAL A 147 -0.60 4.92 4.42
C VAL A 147 -1.35 5.93 5.27
N VAL A 148 -0.79 6.27 6.43
CA VAL A 148 -1.39 7.25 7.35
C VAL A 148 -1.00 8.66 6.93
N VAL A 149 -1.96 9.57 6.91
CA VAL A 149 -1.75 10.96 6.53
C VAL A 149 -2.57 11.90 7.41
N SER A 150 -2.17 13.17 7.45
CA SER A 150 -2.99 14.25 8.00
C SER A 150 -4.28 14.46 7.19
N GLY A 151 -5.29 15.05 7.82
CA GLY A 151 -6.55 15.39 7.16
C GLY A 151 -6.37 16.30 5.93
N GLN A 152 -5.41 17.24 5.98
CA GLN A 152 -5.11 18.16 4.87
C GLN A 152 -4.54 17.42 3.65
N ILE A 153 -3.59 16.50 3.85
CA ILE A 153 -3.12 15.63 2.76
C ILE A 153 -4.29 14.80 2.22
N ALA A 154 -5.08 14.18 3.10
CA ALA A 154 -6.21 13.35 2.68
C ALA A 154 -7.23 14.14 1.83
N GLU A 155 -7.48 15.40 2.18
CA GLU A 155 -8.33 16.32 1.42
C GLU A 155 -7.74 16.71 0.08
N SER A 156 -6.45 17.05 0.01
CA SER A 156 -5.79 17.41 -1.24
C SER A 156 -5.86 16.26 -2.26
N PHE A 157 -5.53 15.04 -1.81
CA PHE A 157 -5.66 13.83 -2.61
C PHE A 157 -7.12 13.49 -3.00
N SER A 158 -8.09 13.81 -2.13
CA SER A 158 -9.51 13.63 -2.46
C SER A 158 -9.94 14.59 -3.56
N ALA A 159 -9.51 15.85 -3.49
CA ALA A 159 -9.82 16.88 -4.46
C ALA A 159 -9.22 16.59 -5.85
N ALA A 160 -8.07 15.92 -5.90
CA ALA A 160 -7.44 15.49 -7.15
C ALA A 160 -8.23 14.40 -7.90
N GLY A 161 -9.03 13.59 -7.18
CA GLY A 161 -9.77 12.46 -7.75
C GLY A 161 -9.01 11.13 -7.66
N THR A 162 -9.40 10.15 -8.51
CA THR A 162 -8.88 8.76 -8.48
C THR A 162 -8.30 8.28 -9.81
N SER A 163 -8.27 9.15 -10.82
CA SER A 163 -7.75 8.80 -12.15
C SER A 163 -6.23 8.69 -12.16
N ALA A 164 -5.62 8.08 -13.18
CA ALA A 164 -4.16 8.00 -13.29
C ALA A 164 -3.46 9.38 -13.26
N GLY A 165 -4.13 10.42 -13.73
CA GLY A 165 -3.62 11.79 -13.73
C GLY A 165 -3.88 12.56 -12.43
N SER A 166 -4.61 12.00 -11.47
CA SER A 166 -4.89 12.66 -10.18
C SER A 166 -3.70 12.64 -9.23
N VAL A 167 -2.67 11.86 -9.54
CA VAL A 167 -1.43 11.80 -8.77
C VAL A 167 -0.25 11.77 -9.71
N VAL A 168 0.88 12.31 -9.26
CA VAL A 168 2.16 12.17 -9.91
C VAL A 168 3.06 11.38 -8.98
N ALA A 169 3.61 10.28 -9.49
CA ALA A 169 4.56 9.45 -8.76
C ALA A 169 5.97 9.69 -9.29
N GLU A 170 6.91 10.02 -8.42
CA GLU A 170 8.32 10.27 -8.75
C GLU A 170 9.24 9.52 -7.80
N ILE A 171 10.45 9.25 -8.27
CA ILE A 171 11.46 8.55 -7.48
C ILE A 171 12.19 9.58 -6.63
N VAL A 172 12.26 9.33 -5.33
CA VAL A 172 13.13 10.08 -4.42
C VAL A 172 14.25 9.17 -3.95
N ASP A 173 15.48 9.62 -4.13
CA ASP A 173 16.73 8.98 -3.68
C ASP A 173 16.93 7.51 -4.10
N GLY A 174 16.25 7.08 -5.18
CA GLY A 174 16.30 5.70 -5.70
C GLY A 174 15.62 4.64 -4.82
N LEU A 175 15.16 5.01 -3.62
CA LEU A 175 14.65 4.08 -2.61
C LEU A 175 13.13 4.17 -2.41
N GLY A 176 12.49 5.31 -2.66
CA GLY A 176 11.06 5.50 -2.44
C GLY A 176 10.33 5.97 -3.69
N LEU A 177 9.00 5.86 -3.66
CA LEU A 177 8.12 6.50 -4.64
C LEU A 177 7.32 7.60 -3.95
N THR A 178 7.66 8.86 -4.22
CA THR A 178 6.88 10.00 -3.71
C THR A 178 5.70 10.25 -4.62
N VAL A 179 4.52 10.26 -4.04
CA VAL A 179 3.26 10.52 -4.70
C VAL A 179 2.79 11.90 -4.28
N THR A 180 2.53 12.74 -5.27
CA THR A 180 2.03 14.12 -5.11
C THR A 180 0.64 14.20 -5.71
N SER A 181 -0.30 14.84 -5.03
CA SER A 181 -1.63 15.08 -5.61
C SER A 181 -1.58 16.16 -6.70
N THR A 182 -2.49 16.09 -7.69
CA THR A 182 -2.60 17.12 -8.73
C THR A 182 -3.88 17.94 -8.55
N LYS A 183 -3.75 19.28 -8.53
CA LYS A 183 -4.87 20.21 -8.38
C LYS A 183 -4.80 21.27 -9.46
N GLY A 184 -5.88 21.43 -10.23
CA GLY A 184 -5.97 22.47 -11.27
C GLY A 184 -4.91 22.39 -12.38
N GLY A 185 -4.35 21.19 -12.64
CA GLY A 185 -3.28 20.99 -13.63
C GLY A 185 -1.86 21.19 -13.10
N GLY A 186 -1.70 21.60 -11.83
CA GLY A 186 -0.42 21.70 -11.12
C GLY A 186 -0.27 20.63 -10.04
N ARG A 187 0.97 20.46 -9.56
CA ARG A 187 1.28 19.61 -8.41
C ARG A 187 1.03 20.39 -7.11
N ASP A 188 0.48 19.72 -6.11
CA ASP A 188 0.44 20.25 -4.75
C ASP A 188 1.66 19.73 -3.98
N GLU A 189 2.77 20.47 -4.07
CA GLU A 189 4.07 20.09 -3.50
C GLU A 189 4.07 20.00 -1.96
N ASP A 190 3.00 20.46 -1.30
CA ASP A 190 2.83 20.30 0.14
C ASP A 190 2.08 19.00 0.50
N ALA A 191 1.39 18.38 -0.47
CA ALA A 191 0.65 17.12 -0.31
C ALA A 191 1.46 15.93 -0.86
N LEU A 192 2.57 15.63 -0.18
CA LEU A 192 3.52 14.58 -0.53
C LEU A 192 3.35 13.33 0.36
N VAL A 193 3.47 12.16 -0.26
CA VAL A 193 3.48 10.87 0.42
C VAL A 193 4.59 10.01 -0.17
N THR A 194 5.57 9.59 0.63
CA THR A 194 6.64 8.69 0.17
C THR A 194 6.30 7.24 0.48
N LEU A 195 6.10 6.43 -0.56
CA LEU A 195 5.82 4.99 -0.44
C LEU A 195 7.14 4.22 -0.30
N GLU A 196 7.49 3.90 0.93
CA GLU A 196 8.69 3.14 1.29
C GLU A 196 8.42 2.22 2.49
N PRO A 197 9.29 1.23 2.78
CA PRO A 197 9.17 0.43 3.99
C PRO A 197 9.00 1.31 5.24
N LYS A 198 8.30 0.80 6.25
CA LYS A 198 7.89 1.47 7.50
C LYS A 198 6.76 2.50 7.36
N THR A 199 6.40 2.94 6.15
CA THR A 199 5.29 3.89 5.94
C THR A 199 3.95 3.21 5.69
N VAL A 200 3.97 1.92 5.36
CA VAL A 200 2.78 1.12 5.04
C VAL A 200 2.06 0.72 6.33
N PHE A 201 0.79 1.08 6.41
CA PHE A 201 -0.11 0.75 7.51
C PHE A 201 -0.86 -0.58 7.29
N ALA A 202 -1.28 -0.82 6.05
CA ALA A 202 -1.92 -2.05 5.59
C ALA A 202 -1.69 -2.23 4.09
N TYR A 203 -1.88 -3.42 3.54
CA TYR A 203 -1.63 -3.70 2.13
C TYR A 203 -2.55 -4.78 1.56
N SER A 204 -2.73 -4.76 0.23
CA SER A 204 -3.33 -5.85 -0.55
C SER A 204 -2.24 -6.62 -1.30
N MET A 205 -2.56 -7.84 -1.71
CA MET A 205 -1.66 -8.68 -2.49
C MET A 205 -2.43 -9.31 -3.64
N GLN A 206 -1.72 -9.49 -4.76
CA GLN A 206 -2.16 -10.33 -5.87
C GLN A 206 -1.32 -11.60 -5.94
N LYS A 207 -2.01 -12.71 -6.22
CA LYS A 207 -1.43 -14.00 -6.57
C LYS A 207 -1.57 -14.19 -8.08
N VAL A 208 -0.53 -14.73 -8.74
CA VAL A 208 -0.66 -15.15 -10.13
C VAL A 208 -1.56 -16.38 -10.19
N ARG A 209 -2.75 -16.22 -10.75
CA ARG A 209 -3.73 -17.29 -10.90
C ARG A 209 -3.37 -18.23 -12.05
N LYS A 210 -2.83 -17.66 -13.13
CA LYS A 210 -2.52 -18.40 -14.35
C LYS A 210 -1.21 -17.93 -14.99
N TRP A 211 -0.37 -18.91 -15.32
CA TRP A 211 0.87 -18.74 -16.06
C TRP A 211 0.74 -19.28 -17.49
N LYS A 212 1.41 -18.62 -18.44
CA LYS A 212 1.54 -19.08 -19.83
C LYS A 212 2.97 -18.87 -20.31
N ASN A 213 3.71 -19.96 -20.51
CA ASN A 213 5.11 -19.92 -20.94
C ASN A 213 5.98 -19.02 -20.02
N GLY A 214 5.79 -19.14 -18.70
CA GLY A 214 6.48 -18.32 -17.70
C GLY A 214 6.03 -16.85 -17.65
N LEU A 215 5.00 -16.45 -18.38
CA LEU A 215 4.41 -15.11 -18.32
C LEU A 215 3.14 -15.13 -17.47
N VAL A 216 2.89 -14.02 -16.78
CA VAL A 216 1.64 -13.79 -16.05
C VAL A 216 0.52 -13.63 -17.07
N GLU A 217 -0.46 -14.53 -17.05
CA GLU A 217 -1.67 -14.42 -17.86
C GLU A 217 -2.77 -13.69 -17.08
N ASP A 218 -2.91 -14.05 -15.80
CA ASP A 218 -3.99 -13.57 -14.95
C ASP A 218 -3.62 -13.52 -13.46
N PHE A 219 -4.23 -12.57 -12.75
CA PHE A 219 -4.10 -12.38 -11.31
C PHE A 219 -5.40 -12.73 -10.59
N GLU A 220 -5.29 -13.02 -9.30
CA GLU A 220 -6.40 -13.00 -8.36
C GLU A 220 -5.99 -12.23 -7.09
N ASP A 221 -6.94 -11.53 -6.50
CA ASP A 221 -6.75 -10.89 -5.20
C ASP A 221 -6.63 -11.97 -4.11
N ASP A 222 -5.62 -11.85 -3.25
CA ASP A 222 -5.42 -12.81 -2.15
C ASP A 222 -5.91 -12.24 -0.82
N PHE A 223 -7.07 -12.73 -0.36
CA PHE A 223 -7.64 -12.39 0.95
C PHE A 223 -7.48 -13.50 2.01
N LYS A 224 -6.81 -14.60 1.68
CA LYS A 224 -6.71 -15.76 2.58
C LYS A 224 -5.86 -15.41 3.81
N GLY A 225 -6.22 -15.93 4.98
CA GLY A 225 -5.45 -15.72 6.22
C GLY A 225 -5.75 -14.40 6.95
N MET A 226 -6.81 -13.69 6.53
CA MET A 226 -7.30 -12.46 7.18
C MET A 226 -8.44 -12.69 8.19
N GLY A 227 -8.51 -13.88 8.80
CA GLY A 227 -9.61 -14.36 9.65
C GLY A 227 -10.09 -13.36 10.69
#